data_AF-A0A7C7CQ95-F1
#
_entry.id   AF-A0A7C7CQ95-F1
#
_cell.length_a   1.000
_cell.length_b   1.000
_cell.length_c   1.000
_cell.angle_alpha   90.00
_cell.angle_beta   90.00
_cell.angle_gamma   90.00
#
_symmetry.space_group_name_H-M   'P 1'
#
loop_
_entity.id
_entity.type
_entity.pdbx_description
1 polymer ?
#
loop_
_entity_poly.entity_id
_entity_poly.type
_entity_poly.pdbx_seq_one_letter_code
_entity_poly.pdbx_strand_id
1 'polypeptide(L)'
;MNYENSLNSQLGHENVNRQNIALIGFGTVGQGLVEILRDKRQMLKEKHDYEFNIVAVSDFLKGSIYYPDGLDIDKLLDLTCSGKDLSNYAEDSPGCESGWDALTTIRESNANVICELTYTDIKTGGPA
;
A
#
# COMPACT_ATOMS: atom_id res chain seq x y z
N MET A 1 -39.93 -12.90 16.59
CA MET A 1 -38.66 -12.29 16.13
C MET A 1 -37.93 -11.88 17.39
N ASN A 2 -36.91 -12.63 17.79
CA ASN A 2 -36.31 -12.49 19.12
C ASN A 2 -35.37 -11.28 19.15
N TYR A 3 -35.27 -10.62 20.30
CA TYR A 3 -34.50 -9.39 20.51
C TYR A 3 -33.04 -9.53 20.02
N GLU A 4 -32.44 -10.71 20.17
CA GLU A 4 -31.11 -11.03 19.64
C GLU A 4 -30.99 -10.92 18.11
N ASN A 5 -32.04 -11.26 17.36
CA ASN A 5 -32.03 -11.10 15.89
C ASN A 5 -32.13 -9.62 15.47
N SER A 6 -32.70 -8.75 16.31
CA SER A 6 -32.75 -7.30 16.08
C SER A 6 -31.41 -6.63 16.42
N LEU A 7 -30.71 -7.12 17.46
CA LEU A 7 -29.36 -6.66 17.78
C LEU A 7 -28.33 -7.08 16.72
N ASN A 8 -28.42 -8.31 16.19
CA ASN A 8 -27.52 -8.77 15.13
C ASN A 8 -27.70 -8.02 13.81
N SER A 9 -28.90 -7.48 13.51
CA SER A 9 -29.10 -6.61 12.34
C SER A 9 -28.69 -5.16 12.56
N GLN A 10 -28.56 -4.71 13.83
CA GLN A 10 -28.14 -3.35 14.19
C GLN A 10 -26.65 -3.25 14.54
N LEU A 11 -25.98 -4.37 14.81
CA LEU A 11 -24.53 -4.49 15.05
C LEU A 11 -23.74 -4.88 13.79
N GLY A 12 -24.23 -4.48 12.61
CA GLY A 12 -23.47 -4.51 11.36
C GLY A 12 -22.34 -3.48 11.38
N HIS A 13 -21.46 -3.51 12.38
CA HIS A 13 -20.12 -2.97 12.25
C HIS A 13 -19.27 -4.09 11.67
N GLU A 14 -19.31 -4.20 10.34
CA GLU A 14 -18.24 -4.85 9.59
C GLU A 14 -16.95 -4.10 9.94
N ASN A 15 -16.23 -4.60 10.95
CA ASN A 15 -14.81 -4.28 11.08
C ASN A 15 -14.10 -5.06 10.00
N VAL A 16 -14.30 -4.65 8.75
CA VAL A 16 -13.44 -5.05 7.65
C VAL A 16 -12.02 -4.71 8.12
N ASN A 17 -11.19 -5.74 8.26
CA ASN A 17 -9.82 -5.57 8.73
C ASN A 17 -8.97 -5.00 7.59
N ARG A 18 -9.18 -3.70 7.29
CA ARG A 18 -8.48 -2.99 6.22
C ARG A 18 -7.05 -2.70 6.65
N GLN A 19 -6.09 -3.25 5.92
CA GLN A 19 -4.67 -3.02 6.17
C GLN A 19 -4.13 -1.87 5.31
N ASN A 20 -3.41 -0.96 5.93
CA ASN A 20 -2.67 0.09 5.25
C ASN A 20 -1.23 -0.38 5.11
N ILE A 21 -0.80 -0.56 3.87
CA ILE A 21 0.49 -1.15 3.53
C ILE A 21 1.42 -0.03 3.04
N ALA A 22 2.63 0.04 3.60
CA ALA A 22 3.74 0.81 3.04
C ALA A 22 4.77 -0.13 2.41
N LEU A 23 5.28 0.25 1.24
CA LEU A 23 6.29 -0.50 0.50
C LEU A 23 7.64 0.23 0.57
N ILE A 24 8.67 -0.45 1.05
CA ILE A 24 10.05 0.03 1.01
C ILE A 24 10.75 -0.71 -0.12
N GLY A 25 10.99 -0.02 -1.22
CA GLY A 25 11.39 -0.62 -2.50
C GLY A 25 10.19 -0.88 -3.41
N PHE A 26 10.33 -0.46 -4.67
CA PHE A 26 9.30 -0.60 -5.70
C PHE A 26 9.92 -1.02 -7.04
N GLY A 27 10.86 -1.97 -6.97
CA GLY A 27 11.38 -2.71 -8.12
C GLY A 27 10.44 -3.85 -8.54
N THR A 28 10.98 -4.86 -9.21
CA THR A 28 10.19 -5.98 -9.76
C THR A 28 9.31 -6.69 -8.72
N VAL A 29 9.83 -6.92 -7.50
CA VAL A 29 9.06 -7.59 -6.45
C VAL A 29 7.93 -6.70 -5.92
N GLY A 30 8.22 -5.42 -5.66
CA GLY A 30 7.21 -4.47 -5.19
C GLY A 30 6.07 -4.28 -6.20
N GLN A 31 6.41 -4.13 -7.48
CA GLN A 31 5.43 -4.01 -8.56
C GLN A 31 4.60 -5.30 -8.70
N GLY A 32 5.25 -6.47 -8.74
CA GLY A 32 4.55 -7.75 -8.82
C GLY A 32 3.63 -8.03 -7.63
N LEU A 33 4.02 -7.64 -6.41
CA LEU A 33 3.15 -7.73 -5.24
C LEU A 33 1.89 -6.87 -5.43
N VAL A 34 2.05 -5.62 -5.86
CA VAL A 34 0.94 -4.69 -6.08
C VAL A 34 0.00 -5.15 -7.19
N GLU A 35 0.55 -5.69 -8.28
CA GLU A 35 -0.24 -6.33 -9.36
C GLU A 35 -1.06 -7.50 -8.83
N ILE A 36 -0.45 -8.42 -8.07
CA ILE A 36 -1.16 -9.57 -7.49
C ILE A 36 -2.25 -9.10 -6.52
N LEU A 37 -1.96 -8.11 -5.68
CA LEU A 37 -2.91 -7.55 -4.73
C LEU A 37 -4.12 -6.93 -5.46
N ARG A 38 -3.89 -6.16 -6.53
CA ARG A 38 -4.96 -5.62 -7.38
C ARG A 38 -5.79 -6.75 -8.00
N ASP A 39 -5.14 -7.68 -8.68
CA ASP A 39 -5.82 -8.73 -9.47
C ASP A 39 -6.60 -9.69 -8.57
N LYS A 40 -6.14 -9.91 -7.33
CA LYS A 40 -6.78 -10.77 -6.35
C LYS A 40 -7.68 -10.03 -5.35
N ARG A 41 -7.86 -8.70 -5.47
CA ARG A 41 -8.62 -7.89 -4.50
C ARG A 41 -10.00 -8.49 -4.19
N GLN A 42 -10.77 -8.85 -5.22
CA GLN A 42 -12.11 -9.42 -5.02
C GLN A 42 -12.06 -10.78 -4.31
N MET A 43 -11.12 -11.64 -4.72
CA MET A 43 -10.93 -12.96 -4.11
C MET A 43 -10.51 -12.87 -2.64
N LEU A 44 -9.61 -11.93 -2.31
CA LEU A 44 -9.17 -11.68 -0.94
C LEU A 44 -10.33 -11.22 -0.05
N LYS A 45 -11.17 -10.31 -0.56
CA LYS A 45 -12.38 -9.88 0.15
C LYS A 45 -13.36 -11.03 0.35
N GLU A 46 -13.72 -11.75 -0.70
CA GLU A 46 -14.76 -12.79 -0.64
C GLU A 46 -14.36 -14.02 0.18
N LYS A 47 -13.09 -14.46 0.09
CA LYS A 47 -12.63 -15.71 0.71
C LYS A 47 -11.98 -15.52 2.07
N HIS A 48 -11.45 -14.33 2.33
CA HIS A 48 -10.63 -14.08 3.50
C HIS A 48 -11.05 -12.84 4.30
N ASP A 49 -12.13 -12.14 3.89
CA ASP A 49 -12.56 -10.88 4.50
C ASP A 49 -11.41 -9.86 4.60
N TYR A 50 -10.52 -9.91 3.60
CA TYR A 50 -9.28 -9.14 3.59
C TYR A 50 -9.41 -7.96 2.63
N GLU A 51 -9.26 -6.76 3.16
CA GLU A 51 -9.16 -5.53 2.39
C GLU A 51 -7.84 -4.81 2.71
N PHE A 52 -7.36 -4.04 1.74
CA PHE A 52 -6.10 -3.32 1.87
C PHE A 52 -6.09 -2.02 1.09
N ASN A 53 -5.20 -1.12 1.51
CA ASN A 53 -4.77 0.07 0.82
C ASN A 53 -3.24 0.06 0.75
N ILE A 54 -2.67 0.50 -0.38
CA ILE A 54 -1.27 0.91 -0.42
C ILE A 54 -1.26 2.40 -0.06
N VAL A 55 -0.64 2.79 1.05
CA VAL A 55 -0.63 4.18 1.51
C VAL A 55 0.70 4.88 1.27
N ALA A 56 1.80 4.12 1.15
CA ALA A 56 3.11 4.68 0.89
C ALA A 56 3.96 3.78 0.02
N VAL A 57 4.81 4.40 -0.79
CA VAL A 57 5.90 3.75 -1.53
C VAL A 57 7.15 4.60 -1.36
N SER A 58 8.25 3.99 -0.91
CA SER A 58 9.55 4.65 -0.80
C SER A 58 10.60 3.82 -1.52
N ASP A 59 11.09 4.30 -2.67
CA ASP A 59 12.11 3.65 -3.48
C ASP A 59 13.30 4.59 -3.70
N PHE A 60 14.52 4.07 -3.59
CA PHE A 60 15.74 4.88 -3.71
C PHE A 60 15.91 5.49 -5.11
N LEU A 61 15.45 4.82 -6.16
CA LEU A 61 15.64 5.25 -7.55
C LEU A 61 14.43 5.98 -8.12
N LYS A 62 13.23 5.62 -7.68
CA LYS A 62 11.96 6.16 -8.22
C LYS A 62 11.35 7.25 -7.34
N GLY A 63 11.98 7.60 -6.23
CA GLY A 63 11.45 8.55 -5.26
C GLY A 63 10.43 7.90 -4.32
N SER A 64 9.64 8.74 -3.67
CA SER A 64 8.67 8.30 -2.67
C SER A 64 7.40 9.11 -2.69
N ILE A 65 6.32 8.46 -2.28
CA ILE A 65 5.00 9.05 -2.12
C ILE A 65 4.28 8.48 -0.91
N TYR A 66 3.51 9.32 -0.24
CA TYR A 66 2.65 8.97 0.88
C TYR A 66 1.28 9.62 0.69
N TYR A 67 0.21 8.84 0.80
CA TYR A 67 -1.16 9.36 0.79
C TYR A 67 -2.01 8.63 1.84
N PRO A 68 -2.46 9.30 2.91
CA PRO A 68 -3.17 8.65 4.01
C PRO A 68 -4.45 7.92 3.60
N ASP A 69 -5.11 8.40 2.55
CA ASP A 69 -6.37 7.84 2.05
C ASP A 69 -6.16 6.67 1.07
N GLY A 70 -4.90 6.39 0.70
CA GLY A 70 -4.53 5.29 -0.19
C GLY A 70 -4.22 5.74 -1.62
N LEU A 71 -3.22 5.10 -2.20
CA LEU A 71 -2.76 5.29 -3.56
C LEU A 71 -3.63 4.49 -4.54
N ASP A 72 -3.90 5.09 -5.70
CA ASP A 72 -4.46 4.41 -6.85
C ASP A 72 -3.41 3.48 -7.45
N ILE A 73 -3.70 2.18 -7.41
CA ILE A 73 -2.76 1.13 -7.81
C ILE A 73 -2.47 1.19 -9.32
N ASP A 74 -3.47 1.45 -10.15
CA ASP A 74 -3.29 1.45 -11.59
C ASP A 74 -2.45 2.66 -12.02
N LYS A 75 -2.72 3.84 -11.45
CA LYS A 75 -1.89 5.04 -11.63
C LYS A 75 -0.45 4.82 -11.15
N LEU A 76 -0.27 4.14 -10.02
CA LEU A 76 1.04 3.81 -9.47
C LEU A 76 1.84 2.91 -10.44
N LEU A 77 1.21 1.84 -10.95
CA LEU A 77 1.85 0.93 -11.90
C LEU A 77 2.15 1.61 -13.23
N ASP A 78 1.23 2.44 -13.75
CA ASP A 78 1.42 3.19 -15.00
C ASP A 78 2.61 4.17 -14.95
N LEU A 79 2.80 4.85 -13.81
CA LEU A 79 3.97 5.72 -13.60
C LEU A 79 5.27 4.91 -13.69
N THR A 80 5.32 3.75 -13.05
CA THR A 80 6.51 2.90 -13.10
C THR A 80 6.79 2.31 -14.48
N CYS A 81 5.74 1.88 -15.20
CA CYS A 81 5.86 1.38 -16.57
C CYS A 81 6.36 2.47 -17.54
N SER A 82 6.00 3.73 -17.32
CA SER A 82 6.45 4.86 -18.12
C SER A 82 7.83 5.41 -17.73
N GLY A 83 8.48 4.84 -16.71
CA GLY A 83 9.79 5.26 -16.22
C GLY A 83 9.79 6.64 -15.57
N LYS A 84 8.63 7.13 -15.14
CA LYS A 84 8.49 8.43 -14.45
C LYS A 84 8.77 8.28 -12.96
N ASP A 85 9.18 9.39 -12.34
CA ASP A 85 9.35 9.47 -10.89
C ASP A 85 7.99 9.38 -10.17
N LEU A 86 7.98 8.78 -8.98
CA LEU A 86 6.79 8.68 -8.16
C LEU A 86 6.30 10.05 -7.69
N SER A 87 7.17 11.06 -7.59
CA SER A 87 6.77 12.45 -7.25
C SER A 87 5.71 13.00 -8.19
N ASN A 88 5.69 12.57 -9.45
CA ASN A 88 4.68 12.97 -10.43
C ASN A 88 3.26 12.51 -10.02
N TYR A 89 3.15 11.46 -9.21
CA TYR A 89 1.86 11.08 -8.64
C TYR A 89 1.31 12.21 -7.76
N ALA A 90 2.16 12.82 -6.93
CA ALA A 90 1.78 13.84 -5.94
C ALA A 90 1.40 15.18 -6.60
N GLU A 91 2.02 15.54 -7.72
CA GLU A 91 1.67 16.75 -8.49
C GLU A 91 0.19 16.78 -8.89
N ASP A 92 -0.35 15.61 -9.23
CA ASP A 92 -1.74 15.43 -9.67
C ASP A 92 -2.69 14.98 -8.55
N SER A 93 -2.22 14.87 -7.29
CA SER A 93 -2.99 14.30 -6.18
C SER A 93 -2.88 15.16 -4.92
N PRO A 94 -3.78 16.14 -4.73
CA PRO A 94 -3.78 17.00 -3.54
C PRO A 94 -3.78 16.19 -2.23
N GLY A 95 -2.88 16.51 -1.32
CA GLY A 95 -2.73 15.79 -0.04
C GLY A 95 -1.82 14.57 -0.11
N CYS A 96 -1.31 14.19 -1.29
CA CYS A 96 -0.23 13.23 -1.43
C CYS A 96 1.12 13.95 -1.22
N GLU A 97 1.93 13.42 -0.31
CA GLU A 97 3.26 13.92 -0.02
C GLU A 97 4.32 13.12 -0.79
N SER A 98 5.46 13.73 -1.06
CA SER A 98 6.61 13.08 -1.69
C SER A 98 7.93 13.44 -0.98
N GLY A 99 9.01 12.72 -1.30
CA GLY A 99 10.35 13.03 -0.78
C GLY A 99 10.65 12.46 0.61
N TRP A 100 9.76 11.63 1.16
CA TRP A 100 10.01 10.87 2.38
C TRP A 100 11.09 9.80 2.15
N ASP A 101 11.98 9.60 3.12
CA ASP A 101 12.88 8.44 3.10
C ASP A 101 12.21 7.19 3.70
N ALA A 102 12.90 6.05 3.65
CA ALA A 102 12.37 4.79 4.15
C ALA A 102 12.05 4.86 5.65
N LEU A 103 12.89 5.51 6.46
CA LEU A 103 12.68 5.61 7.91
C LEU A 103 11.50 6.51 8.26
N THR A 104 11.35 7.63 7.57
CA THR A 104 10.20 8.53 7.70
C THR A 104 8.93 7.78 7.29
N THR A 105 8.96 7.05 6.18
CA THR A 105 7.84 6.22 5.74
C THR A 105 7.43 5.18 6.77
N ILE A 106 8.40 4.49 7.40
CA ILE A 106 8.13 3.49 8.44
C ILE A 106 7.54 4.13 9.72
N ARG A 107 8.00 5.32 10.09
CA ARG A 107 7.66 5.95 11.38
C ARG A 107 6.41 6.81 11.33
N GLU A 108 6.23 7.57 10.26
CA GLU A 108 5.26 8.67 10.20
C GLU A 108 4.03 8.33 9.34
N SER A 109 4.07 7.29 8.50
CA SER A 109 2.89 6.89 7.72
C SER A 109 1.80 6.28 8.61
N ASN A 110 0.56 6.28 8.12
CA ASN A 110 -0.55 5.56 8.73
C ASN A 110 -0.59 4.07 8.33
N ALA A 111 0.54 3.50 7.91
CA ALA A 111 0.66 2.08 7.60
C ALA A 111 0.67 1.22 8.86
N ASN A 112 -0.06 0.10 8.82
CA ASN A 112 -0.02 -0.93 9.86
C ASN A 112 0.74 -2.19 9.40
N VAL A 113 1.14 -2.23 8.12
CA VAL A 113 2.02 -3.26 7.55
C VAL A 113 3.12 -2.57 6.76
N ILE A 114 4.37 -2.94 7.03
CA ILE A 114 5.54 -2.54 6.23
C ILE A 114 6.01 -3.76 5.44
N CYS A 115 6.09 -3.63 4.13
CA CYS A 115 6.73 -4.62 3.25
C CYS A 115 8.08 -4.06 2.80
N GLU A 116 9.16 -4.65 3.29
CA GLU A 116 10.52 -4.34 2.87
C GLU A 116 10.90 -5.23 1.68
N LEU A 117 11.20 -4.59 0.54
CA LEU A 117 11.31 -5.18 -0.80
C LEU A 117 12.47 -4.53 -1.60
N THR A 118 13.48 -4.00 -0.92
CA THR A 118 14.70 -3.50 -1.57
C THR A 118 15.56 -4.65 -2.08
N TYR A 119 16.51 -4.33 -2.96
CA TYR A 119 17.48 -5.35 -3.40
C TYR A 119 18.43 -5.67 -2.26
N THR A 120 18.98 -6.88 -2.25
CA THR A 120 19.99 -7.27 -1.26
C THR A 120 21.32 -6.55 -1.54
N ASP A 121 21.91 -5.96 -0.52
CA ASP A 121 23.31 -5.56 -0.55
C ASP A 121 24.19 -6.81 -0.60
N ILE A 122 24.82 -7.02 -1.76
CA ILE A 122 25.69 -8.17 -2.01
C ILE A 122 26.90 -8.27 -1.06
N LYS A 123 27.24 -7.20 -0.33
CA LYS A 123 28.34 -7.17 0.65
C LYS A 123 27.89 -7.65 2.03
N THR A 124 26.71 -7.22 2.48
CA THR A 124 26.21 -7.49 3.84
C THR A 124 25.22 -8.65 3.88
N GLY A 125 24.64 -9.02 2.74
CA GLY A 125 23.56 -10.00 2.63
C GLY A 125 22.22 -9.53 3.18
N GLY A 126 22.15 -8.29 3.68
CA GLY A 126 20.92 -7.66 4.13
C GLY A 126 20.24 -6.86 3.00
N PRO A 127 19.04 -6.29 3.26
CA PRO A 127 18.46 -5.29 2.37
C PRO A 127 19.40 -4.08 2.21
N ALA A 128 19.38 -3.45 1.03
CA ALA A 128 20.26 -2.35 0.65
C ALA A 128 19.69 -0.96 0.96
#